data_AF-A0A3C1KNW8-F1
#
_entry.id   AF-A0A3C1KNW8-F1
#
_cell.length_a   1.000
_cell.length_b   1.000
_cell.length_c   1.000
_cell.angle_alpha   90.00
_cell.angle_beta   90.00
_cell.angle_gamma   90.00
#
_symmetry.space_group_name_H-M   'P 1'
#
loop_
_entity.id
_entity.type
_entity.pdbx_description
1 polymer ?
#
loop_
_entity_poly.entity_id
_entity_poly.type
_entity_poly.pdbx_seq_one_letter_code
_entity_poly.pdbx_strand_id
1 'polypeptide(L)'
;MPLTFRGALAALLLCSAAASAAPSFRPAQTLPPGQWPDHTGALCDVAAATADYLAQGNTYDPAVIHGGTTPWLQTPPERIRATLEFVCAVAAEDARLGRSSRLTDPAFLQRHFELLRWQPDRARAAQLASGKPLLQNLPAERLLLTKYYVRVASGSEAQTAATPHALYGLPHDEARLPLAEADALGTAITRFQFGKQAIVA
;
A
#
# COMPACT_ATOMS: atom_id res chain seq x y z
N MET A 1 29.21 73.26 -10.64
CA MET A 1 27.97 72.49 -10.90
C MET A 1 28.30 71.01 -10.78
N PRO A 2 27.78 70.30 -9.76
CA PRO A 2 27.94 68.86 -9.64
C PRO A 2 26.76 68.14 -10.32
N LEU A 3 27.01 67.01 -10.97
CA LEU A 3 25.96 66.07 -11.40
C LEU A 3 26.31 64.69 -10.86
N THR A 4 25.47 64.27 -9.94
CA THR A 4 25.46 63.00 -9.21
C THR A 4 24.62 61.95 -9.94
N PHE A 5 24.84 60.67 -9.56
CA PHE A 5 23.88 59.54 -9.62
C PHE A 5 23.63 58.94 -11.03
N ARG A 6 23.57 57.62 -11.28
CA ARG A 6 23.06 56.48 -10.49
C ARG A 6 23.74 55.17 -10.93
N GLY A 7 24.19 54.39 -9.96
CA GLY A 7 24.34 52.95 -10.12
C GLY A 7 22.97 52.27 -10.14
N ALA A 8 22.84 51.21 -10.93
CA ALA A 8 21.74 50.26 -10.84
C ALA A 8 22.35 48.85 -10.79
N LEU A 9 22.47 48.31 -9.58
CA LEU A 9 22.70 46.88 -9.37
C LEU A 9 21.33 46.20 -9.41
N ALA A 10 21.06 45.42 -10.46
CA ALA A 10 19.89 44.55 -10.51
C ALA A 10 20.24 43.21 -9.84
N ALA A 11 19.68 42.96 -8.66
CA ALA A 11 19.81 41.68 -7.97
C ALA A 11 18.83 40.66 -8.60
N LEU A 12 19.37 39.67 -9.31
CA LEU A 12 18.64 38.49 -9.77
C LEU A 12 18.45 37.53 -8.59
N LEU A 13 17.25 37.54 -8.00
CA LEU A 13 16.77 36.50 -7.10
C LEU A 13 16.48 35.23 -7.91
N LEU A 14 17.45 34.31 -7.92
CA LEU A 14 17.24 32.93 -8.33
C LEU A 14 16.40 32.22 -7.25
N CYS A 15 15.08 32.23 -7.41
CA CYS A 15 14.21 31.28 -6.72
C CYS A 15 14.49 29.88 -7.25
N SER A 16 15.41 29.17 -6.59
CA SER A 16 15.55 27.72 -6.74
C SER A 16 14.31 27.06 -6.16
N ALA A 17 13.28 26.86 -6.99
CA ALA A 17 12.17 25.99 -6.66
C ALA A 17 12.71 24.55 -6.60
N ALA A 18 13.07 24.10 -5.40
CA ALA A 18 13.26 22.68 -5.15
C ALA A 18 11.89 22.01 -5.35
N ALA A 19 11.68 21.42 -6.53
CA ALA A 19 10.53 20.58 -6.79
C ALA A 19 10.67 19.32 -5.92
N SER A 20 10.12 19.37 -4.71
CA SER A 20 9.91 18.18 -3.87
C SER A 20 8.84 17.32 -4.55
N ALA A 21 9.26 16.38 -5.40
CA ALA A 21 8.34 15.39 -5.96
C ALA A 21 7.98 14.39 -4.86
N ALA A 22 6.77 14.48 -4.33
CA ALA A 22 6.09 13.47 -3.51
C ALA A 22 5.25 12.55 -4.44
N PRO A 23 4.77 11.36 -4.02
CA PRO A 23 3.79 10.64 -4.82
C PRO A 23 2.60 11.56 -5.08
N SER A 24 2.17 11.65 -6.33
CA SER A 24 1.04 12.51 -6.70
C SER A 24 -0.12 11.65 -7.18
N PHE A 25 -1.31 11.98 -6.68
CA PHE A 25 -2.57 11.39 -7.08
C PHE A 25 -3.38 12.49 -7.74
N ARG A 26 -3.73 12.30 -9.01
CA ARG A 26 -4.51 13.27 -9.77
C ARG A 26 -5.81 12.64 -10.23
N PRO A 27 -6.94 13.36 -10.18
CA PRO A 27 -8.17 12.90 -10.81
C PRO A 27 -7.89 12.47 -12.26
N ALA A 28 -8.38 11.29 -12.61
CA ALA A 28 -8.41 10.77 -13.96
C ALA A 28 -9.86 10.65 -14.40
N GLN A 29 -10.11 10.81 -15.70
CA GLN A 29 -11.46 10.71 -16.25
C GLN A 29 -11.64 9.44 -17.08
N THR A 30 -10.53 8.82 -17.52
CA THR A 30 -10.56 7.66 -18.40
C THR A 30 -9.65 6.57 -17.87
N LEU A 31 -10.12 5.33 -17.99
CA LEU A 31 -9.31 4.14 -17.79
C LEU A 31 -8.45 3.92 -19.05
N PRO A 32 -7.18 3.52 -18.89
CA PRO A 32 -6.37 3.14 -20.04
C PRO A 32 -6.98 1.93 -20.75
N PRO A 33 -6.76 1.78 -22.07
CA PRO A 33 -7.17 0.58 -22.78
C PRO A 33 -6.48 -0.65 -22.17
N GLY A 34 -7.23 -1.75 -22.04
CA GLY A 34 -6.73 -2.96 -21.41
C GLY A 34 -7.78 -4.07 -21.37
N GLN A 35 -7.34 -5.26 -20.99
CA GLN A 35 -8.23 -6.38 -20.69
C GLN A 35 -8.60 -6.34 -19.21
N TRP A 36 -9.89 -6.44 -18.92
CA TRP A 36 -10.45 -6.44 -17.58
C TRP A 36 -11.02 -7.84 -17.31
N PRO A 37 -10.21 -8.79 -16.83
CA PRO A 37 -10.68 -10.15 -16.61
C PRO A 37 -11.79 -10.16 -15.56
N ASP A 38 -12.81 -10.99 -15.78
CA ASP A 38 -13.91 -11.11 -14.84
C ASP A 38 -13.48 -11.93 -13.62
N HIS A 39 -13.23 -11.21 -12.53
CA HIS A 39 -12.97 -11.76 -11.19
C HIS A 39 -14.02 -11.28 -10.19
N THR A 40 -15.23 -10.99 -10.64
CA THR A 40 -16.26 -10.33 -9.85
C THR A 40 -16.65 -11.09 -8.59
N GLY A 41 -16.74 -12.42 -8.67
CA GLY A 41 -16.99 -13.27 -7.50
C GLY A 41 -15.89 -13.11 -6.45
N ALA A 42 -14.64 -13.37 -6.84
CA ALA A 42 -13.49 -13.23 -5.94
C ALA A 42 -13.32 -11.80 -5.38
N LEU A 43 -13.64 -10.77 -6.19
CA LEU A 43 -13.62 -9.39 -5.74
C LEU A 43 -14.69 -9.12 -4.66
N CYS A 44 -15.90 -9.67 -4.83
CA CYS A 44 -16.92 -9.58 -3.78
C CYS A 44 -16.55 -10.38 -2.53
N ASP A 45 -15.95 -11.58 -2.66
CA ASP A 45 -15.49 -12.36 -1.51
C ASP A 45 -14.49 -11.56 -0.64
N VAL A 46 -13.51 -10.93 -1.30
CA VAL A 46 -12.54 -10.06 -0.61
C VAL A 46 -13.23 -8.83 -0.01
N ALA A 47 -14.18 -8.22 -0.74
CA ALA A 47 -14.90 -7.05 -0.24
C ALA A 47 -15.74 -7.37 1.01
N ALA A 48 -16.44 -8.50 1.00
CA ALA A 48 -17.24 -8.98 2.13
C ALA A 48 -16.37 -9.30 3.34
N ALA A 49 -15.30 -10.10 3.16
CA ALA A 49 -14.37 -10.41 4.26
C ALA A 49 -13.70 -9.15 4.83
N THR A 50 -13.39 -8.17 3.97
CA THR A 50 -12.86 -6.87 4.41
C THR A 50 -13.91 -6.10 5.20
N ALA A 51 -15.16 -6.06 4.75
CA ALA A 51 -16.25 -5.38 5.45
C ALA A 51 -16.50 -6.01 6.83
N ASP A 52 -16.51 -7.34 6.93
CA ASP A 52 -16.66 -8.08 8.18
C ASP A 52 -15.53 -7.77 9.17
N TYR A 53 -14.30 -7.66 8.68
CA TYR A 53 -13.17 -7.26 9.51
C TYR A 53 -13.29 -5.81 9.99
N LEU A 54 -13.66 -4.87 9.10
CA LEU A 54 -13.87 -3.47 9.47
C LEU A 54 -15.05 -3.29 10.46
N ALA A 55 -16.03 -4.18 10.43
CA ALA A 55 -17.18 -4.19 11.34
C ALA A 55 -16.80 -4.55 12.79
N GLN A 56 -15.61 -5.14 13.03
CA GLN A 56 -15.08 -5.34 14.39
C GLN A 56 -14.82 -4.00 15.12
N GLY A 57 -14.71 -2.90 14.38
CA GLY A 57 -14.59 -1.55 14.91
C GLY A 57 -13.16 -1.15 15.29
N ASN A 58 -12.91 0.16 15.36
CA ASN A 58 -11.58 0.72 15.61
C ASN A 58 -10.95 0.25 16.93
N THR A 59 -11.75 -0.05 17.96
CA THR A 59 -11.24 -0.54 19.24
C THR A 59 -10.63 -1.94 19.16
N TYR A 60 -11.03 -2.75 18.18
CA TYR A 60 -10.49 -4.09 17.97
C TYR A 60 -9.07 -4.05 17.39
N ASP A 61 -8.87 -3.24 16.36
CA ASP A 61 -7.56 -3.00 15.74
C ASP A 61 -7.47 -1.55 15.24
N PRO A 62 -7.02 -0.60 16.09
CA PRO A 62 -6.98 0.81 15.72
C PRO A 62 -5.92 1.15 14.68
N ALA A 63 -4.92 0.27 14.51
CA ALA A 63 -3.84 0.43 13.54
C ALA A 63 -4.28 0.09 12.11
N VAL A 64 -5.31 -0.74 11.95
CA VAL A 64 -5.82 -1.17 10.64
C VAL A 64 -7.22 -0.59 10.36
N ILE A 65 -8.10 -0.55 11.37
CA ILE A 65 -9.51 -0.16 11.19
C ILE A 65 -9.64 1.35 11.35
N HIS A 66 -9.26 2.09 10.30
CA HIS A 66 -9.35 3.55 10.24
C HIS A 66 -9.68 4.04 8.82
N GLY A 67 -9.96 5.34 8.67
CA GLY A 67 -10.14 5.97 7.35
C GLY A 67 -8.82 6.14 6.60
N GLY A 68 -8.83 6.73 5.41
CA GLY A 68 -7.59 7.08 4.70
C GLY A 68 -6.73 8.04 5.54
N THR A 69 -5.55 7.60 5.97
CA THR A 69 -4.63 8.37 6.81
C THR A 69 -3.55 9.10 6.01
N THR A 70 -3.46 8.84 4.70
CA THR A 70 -2.48 9.50 3.86
C THR A 70 -2.88 10.96 3.57
N PRO A 71 -1.94 11.93 3.58
CA PRO A 71 -2.24 13.34 3.34
C PRO A 71 -2.97 13.62 2.01
N TRP A 72 -2.75 12.77 1.01
CA TRP A 72 -3.28 12.89 -0.34
C TRP A 72 -4.55 12.04 -0.60
N LEU A 73 -4.99 11.23 0.37
CA LEU A 73 -6.22 10.46 0.28
C LEU A 73 -6.83 10.30 1.67
N GLN A 74 -7.72 11.23 2.02
CA GLN A 74 -8.47 11.27 3.29
C GLN A 74 -9.87 10.67 3.06
N THR A 75 -9.95 9.35 2.89
CA THR A 75 -11.24 8.67 2.64
C THR A 75 -11.93 8.34 3.97
N PRO A 76 -13.16 8.84 4.24
CA PRO A 76 -13.87 8.49 5.46
C PRO A 76 -14.16 6.97 5.53
N PRO A 77 -14.14 6.35 6.73
CA PRO A 77 -14.47 4.92 6.89
C PRO A 77 -15.80 4.51 6.26
N GLU A 78 -16.83 5.37 6.35
CA GLU A 78 -18.14 5.09 5.75
C GLU A 78 -18.09 4.98 4.23
N ARG A 79 -17.25 5.78 3.57
CA ARG A 79 -17.08 5.70 2.12
C ARG A 79 -16.35 4.42 1.71
N ILE A 80 -15.45 3.92 2.57
CA ILE A 80 -14.80 2.61 2.36
C ILE A 80 -15.86 1.51 2.44
N ARG A 81 -16.65 1.47 3.52
CA ARG A 81 -17.75 0.50 3.69
C ARG A 81 -18.74 0.52 2.53
N ALA A 82 -19.23 1.70 2.17
CA ALA A 82 -20.16 1.86 1.06
C ALA A 82 -19.59 1.34 -0.27
N THR A 83 -18.29 1.52 -0.52
CA THR A 83 -17.62 0.97 -1.71
C THR A 83 -17.60 -0.56 -1.69
N LEU A 84 -17.27 -1.18 -0.54
CA LEU A 84 -17.22 -2.63 -0.40
C LEU A 84 -18.61 -3.26 -0.61
N GLU A 85 -19.64 -2.67 0.00
CA GLU A 85 -21.03 -3.09 -0.19
C GLU A 85 -21.50 -2.91 -1.64
N PHE A 86 -21.18 -1.77 -2.25
CA PHE A 86 -21.55 -1.47 -3.64
C PHE A 86 -21.01 -2.50 -4.62
N VAL A 87 -19.75 -2.91 -4.47
CA VAL A 87 -19.11 -3.95 -5.31
C VAL A 87 -19.91 -5.26 -5.25
N CYS A 88 -20.27 -5.72 -4.05
CA CYS A 88 -21.06 -6.94 -3.89
C CYS A 88 -22.51 -6.79 -4.37
N ALA A 89 -23.14 -5.63 -4.16
CA ALA A 89 -24.48 -5.36 -4.66
C ALA A 89 -24.55 -5.42 -6.19
N VAL A 90 -23.56 -4.84 -6.88
CA VAL A 90 -23.43 -4.90 -8.34
C VAL A 90 -23.26 -6.35 -8.80
N ALA A 91 -22.37 -7.10 -8.16
CA ALA A 91 -22.13 -8.51 -8.47
C ALA A 91 -23.40 -9.37 -8.34
N ALA A 92 -24.13 -9.22 -7.22
CA ALA A 92 -25.36 -9.95 -6.96
C ALA A 92 -26.47 -9.59 -7.95
N GLU A 93 -26.61 -8.30 -8.29
CA GLU A 93 -27.59 -7.85 -9.29
C GLU A 93 -27.29 -8.44 -10.67
N ASP A 94 -26.02 -8.43 -11.08
CA ASP A 94 -25.58 -8.94 -12.39
C ASP A 94 -25.83 -10.45 -12.50
N ALA A 95 -25.49 -11.20 -11.45
CA ALA A 95 -25.77 -12.63 -11.36
C ALA A 95 -27.28 -12.94 -11.41
N ARG A 96 -28.09 -12.21 -10.64
CA ARG A 96 -29.55 -12.37 -10.61
C ARG A 96 -30.19 -12.12 -11.98
N LEU A 97 -29.64 -11.18 -12.74
CA LEU A 97 -30.12 -10.82 -14.08
C LEU A 97 -29.49 -11.66 -15.20
N GLY A 98 -28.54 -12.55 -14.89
CA GLY A 98 -27.86 -13.38 -15.88
C GLY A 98 -27.03 -12.59 -16.89
N ARG A 99 -26.49 -11.42 -16.51
CA ARG A 99 -25.67 -10.58 -17.40
C ARG A 99 -24.18 -10.65 -17.05
N SER A 100 -23.35 -10.26 -18.02
CA SER A 100 -21.92 -10.05 -17.79
C SER A 100 -21.67 -9.00 -16.72
N SER A 101 -20.59 -9.16 -15.96
CA SER A 101 -20.27 -8.25 -14.86
C SER A 101 -19.98 -6.83 -15.36
N ARG A 102 -20.76 -5.87 -14.86
CA ARG A 102 -20.52 -4.44 -15.08
C ARG A 102 -19.23 -3.95 -14.43
N LEU A 103 -18.68 -4.68 -13.46
CA LEU A 103 -17.36 -4.35 -12.87
C LEU A 103 -16.20 -4.60 -13.84
N THR A 104 -16.46 -5.20 -15.01
CA THR A 104 -15.49 -5.31 -16.11
C THR A 104 -15.69 -4.25 -17.20
N ASP A 105 -16.76 -3.45 -17.14
CA ASP A 105 -17.08 -2.41 -18.12
C ASP A 105 -16.41 -1.07 -17.72
N PRO A 106 -15.43 -0.56 -18.49
CA PRO A 106 -14.79 0.70 -18.19
C PRO A 106 -15.75 1.89 -18.09
N ALA A 107 -16.84 1.89 -18.87
CA ALA A 107 -17.83 2.96 -18.84
C ALA A 107 -18.66 2.92 -17.55
N PHE A 108 -18.99 1.72 -17.06
CA PHE A 108 -19.61 1.56 -15.75
C PHE A 108 -18.67 2.04 -14.63
N LEU A 109 -17.40 1.60 -14.66
CA LEU A 109 -16.42 2.00 -13.66
C LEU A 109 -16.22 3.53 -13.60
N GLN A 110 -16.13 4.20 -14.76
CA GLN A 110 -15.99 5.66 -14.85
C GLN A 110 -17.20 6.43 -14.32
N ARG A 111 -18.41 5.85 -14.38
CA ARG A 111 -19.63 6.48 -13.86
C ARG A 111 -19.81 6.31 -12.36
N HIS A 112 -19.28 5.22 -11.79
CA HIS A 112 -19.57 4.83 -10.41
C HIS A 112 -18.38 4.94 -9.45
N PHE A 113 -17.15 5.11 -9.98
CA PHE A 113 -15.95 5.25 -9.16
C PHE A 113 -15.18 6.52 -9.53
N GLU A 114 -14.58 7.14 -8.51
CA GLU A 114 -13.57 8.17 -8.72
C GLU A 114 -12.25 7.51 -9.15
N LEU A 115 -11.73 7.91 -10.31
CA LEU A 115 -10.46 7.41 -10.81
C LEU A 115 -9.33 8.35 -10.42
N LEU A 116 -8.25 7.80 -9.88
CA LEU A 116 -7.04 8.53 -9.53
C LEU A 116 -5.86 7.96 -10.30
N ARG A 117 -5.13 8.83 -11.01
CA ARG A 117 -3.83 8.49 -11.59
C ARG A 117 -2.75 8.69 -10.54
N TRP A 118 -2.10 7.58 -10.17
CA TRP A 118 -0.93 7.57 -9.31
C TRP A 118 0.35 7.78 -10.13
N GLN A 119 1.08 8.86 -9.82
CA GLN A 119 2.40 9.16 -10.38
C GLN A 119 3.53 8.68 -9.45
N PRO A 120 4.65 8.18 -10.01
CA PRO A 120 5.76 7.69 -9.20
C PRO A 120 6.43 8.81 -8.41
N ASP A 121 6.79 8.51 -7.15
CA ASP A 121 7.67 9.35 -6.35
C ASP A 121 9.13 9.14 -6.79
N ARG A 122 9.56 9.95 -7.76
CA ARG A 122 10.92 9.86 -8.32
C ARG A 122 11.99 10.36 -7.36
N ALA A 123 11.68 11.32 -6.50
CA ALA A 123 12.65 11.86 -5.55
C ALA A 123 12.99 10.80 -4.50
N ARG A 124 11.97 10.16 -3.92
CA ARG A 124 12.17 9.07 -2.98
C ARG A 124 12.79 7.85 -3.63
N ALA A 125 12.38 7.51 -4.87
CA ALA A 125 13.04 6.43 -5.62
C ALA A 125 14.53 6.68 -5.79
N ALA A 126 14.95 7.90 -6.15
CA ALA A 126 16.35 8.27 -6.29
C ALA A 126 17.13 8.17 -4.96
N GLN A 127 16.55 8.62 -3.85
CA GLN A 127 17.16 8.48 -2.51
C GLN A 127 17.41 7.02 -2.13
N LEU A 128 16.53 6.12 -2.55
CA LEU A 128 16.60 4.69 -2.23
C LEU A 128 17.35 3.86 -3.29
N ALA A 129 17.85 4.49 -4.36
CA ALA A 129 18.36 3.80 -5.54
C ALA A 129 19.74 3.15 -5.36
N SER A 130 20.48 3.50 -4.29
CA SER A 130 21.82 2.93 -4.05
C SER A 130 21.76 1.40 -3.98
N GLY A 131 22.51 0.73 -4.87
CA GLY A 131 22.51 -0.73 -4.98
C GLY A 131 21.21 -1.37 -5.49
N LYS A 132 20.24 -0.59 -6.00
CA LYS A 132 18.92 -1.08 -6.44
C LYS A 132 18.66 -0.73 -7.91
N PRO A 133 19.08 -1.57 -8.87
CA PRO A 133 18.96 -1.28 -10.31
C PRO A 133 17.54 -0.95 -10.78
N LEU A 134 16.51 -1.56 -10.19
CA LEU A 134 15.11 -1.30 -10.54
C LEU A 134 14.65 0.13 -10.17
N LEU A 135 15.21 0.71 -9.10
CA LEU A 135 14.91 2.09 -8.71
C LEU A 135 15.77 3.09 -9.50
N GLN A 136 17.01 2.73 -9.82
CA GLN A 136 17.91 3.53 -10.66
C GLN A 136 17.33 3.73 -12.07
N ASN A 137 16.65 2.71 -12.60
CA ASN A 137 16.13 2.71 -13.96
C ASN A 137 14.60 2.87 -14.01
N LEU A 138 13.98 3.47 -12.97
CA LEU A 138 12.53 3.67 -12.93
C LEU A 138 12.07 4.65 -14.03
N PRO A 139 11.23 4.21 -15.01
CA PRO A 139 10.74 5.11 -16.06
C PRO A 139 9.87 6.23 -15.48
N ALA A 140 9.91 7.41 -16.10
CA ALA A 140 9.31 8.64 -15.56
C ALA A 140 7.81 8.52 -15.21
N GLU A 141 7.06 7.73 -15.99
CA GLU A 141 5.60 7.59 -15.87
C GLU A 141 5.16 6.19 -15.39
N ARG A 142 6.06 5.43 -14.76
CA ARG A 142 5.76 4.05 -14.33
C ARG A 142 6.03 3.85 -12.85
N LEU A 143 5.20 3.01 -12.25
CA LEU A 143 5.38 2.51 -10.90
C LEU A 143 6.15 1.19 -10.94
N LEU A 144 7.01 0.96 -9.95
CA LEU A 144 7.61 -0.36 -9.73
C LEU A 144 6.62 -1.22 -8.95
N LEU A 145 6.16 -2.32 -9.56
CA LEU A 145 5.30 -3.29 -8.90
C LEU A 145 6.10 -4.54 -8.54
N THR A 146 6.06 -4.92 -7.27
CA THR A 146 6.58 -6.21 -6.79
C THR A 146 5.43 -7.16 -6.53
N LYS A 147 5.68 -8.47 -6.64
CA LYS A 147 4.68 -9.51 -6.36
C LYS A 147 5.13 -10.31 -5.15
N TYR A 148 4.20 -10.57 -4.25
CA TYR A 148 4.36 -11.57 -3.19
C TYR A 148 3.38 -12.71 -3.45
N TYR A 149 3.65 -13.86 -2.86
CA TYR A 149 2.79 -15.03 -2.93
C TYR A 149 2.94 -15.82 -1.64
N VAL A 150 1.88 -16.55 -1.29
CA VAL A 150 1.94 -17.50 -0.18
C VAL A 150 2.57 -18.78 -0.70
N ARG A 151 3.63 -19.24 -0.04
CA ARG A 151 4.24 -20.55 -0.30
C ARG A 151 3.56 -21.60 0.55
N VAL A 152 3.15 -22.69 -0.09
CA VAL A 152 2.81 -23.92 0.61
C VAL A 152 4.08 -24.75 0.72
N ALA A 153 4.44 -25.14 1.95
CA ALA A 153 5.59 -25.99 2.23
C ALA A 153 5.11 -27.26 2.94
N SER A 154 5.70 -28.41 2.59
CA SER A 154 5.49 -29.64 3.33
C SER A 154 6.14 -29.54 4.72
N GLY A 155 5.45 -30.07 5.73
CA GLY A 155 5.91 -30.07 7.11
C GLY A 155 5.47 -31.33 7.85
N SER A 156 5.85 -31.43 9.11
CA SER A 156 5.45 -32.51 10.03
C SER A 156 5.21 -31.93 11.42
N GLU A 157 4.38 -32.61 12.21
CA GLU A 157 4.08 -32.22 13.60
C GLU A 157 5.27 -32.42 14.55
N ALA A 158 6.18 -33.34 14.21
CA ALA A 158 7.41 -33.60 14.95
C ALA A 158 8.62 -33.50 14.03
N GLN A 159 9.79 -33.18 14.59
CA GLN A 159 11.04 -33.10 13.84
C GLN A 159 11.40 -34.45 13.20
N THR A 160 11.77 -34.43 11.92
CA THR A 160 12.29 -35.62 11.22
C THR A 160 13.54 -35.26 10.43
N ALA A 161 14.22 -36.27 9.86
CA ALA A 161 15.31 -36.03 8.93
C ALA A 161 14.89 -35.24 7.68
N ALA A 162 13.62 -35.37 7.23
CA ALA A 162 13.10 -34.66 6.06
C ALA A 162 12.57 -33.25 6.39
N THR A 163 12.24 -33.01 7.67
CA THR A 163 11.68 -31.75 8.19
C THR A 163 12.42 -31.37 9.48
N PRO A 164 13.72 -31.04 9.40
CA PRO A 164 14.56 -30.87 10.57
C PRO A 164 14.39 -29.50 11.26
N HIS A 165 13.73 -28.54 10.60
CA HIS A 165 13.59 -27.18 11.09
C HIS A 165 12.19 -26.92 11.64
N ALA A 166 12.12 -26.36 12.85
CA ALA A 166 10.86 -26.00 13.48
C ALA A 166 10.25 -24.71 12.88
N LEU A 167 8.93 -24.58 13.00
CA LEU A 167 8.23 -23.31 12.85
C LEU A 167 8.12 -22.66 14.23
N TYR A 168 8.79 -21.53 14.40
CA TYR A 168 8.81 -20.81 15.68
C TYR A 168 7.66 -19.80 15.75
N GLY A 169 6.95 -19.80 16.88
CA GLY A 169 6.05 -18.72 17.26
C GLY A 169 6.82 -17.51 17.83
N LEU A 170 6.10 -16.58 18.46
CA LEU A 170 6.76 -15.52 19.24
C LEU A 170 7.54 -16.15 20.41
N PRO A 171 8.80 -15.74 20.65
CA PRO A 171 9.57 -16.10 21.83
C PRO A 171 8.82 -15.84 23.14
N HIS A 172 9.02 -16.71 24.14
CA HIS A 172 8.28 -16.66 25.41
C HIS A 172 8.48 -15.36 26.20
N ASP A 173 9.63 -14.71 26.03
CA ASP A 173 9.97 -13.44 26.65
C ASP A 173 9.25 -12.22 26.03
N GLU A 174 8.54 -12.41 24.90
CA GLU A 174 7.70 -11.36 24.30
C GLU A 174 6.26 -11.80 23.96
N ALA A 175 5.94 -13.10 24.00
CA ALA A 175 4.67 -13.65 23.50
C ALA A 175 3.39 -13.07 24.15
N ARG A 176 3.50 -12.41 25.31
CA ARG A 176 2.38 -11.79 26.03
C ARG A 176 2.47 -10.27 26.10
N LEU A 177 3.47 -9.67 25.45
CA LEU A 177 3.67 -8.23 25.47
C LEU A 177 2.98 -7.58 24.27
N PRO A 178 2.39 -6.39 24.42
CA PRO A 178 2.10 -5.52 23.30
C PRO A 178 3.38 -5.25 22.50
N LEU A 179 3.27 -5.14 21.17
CA LEU A 179 4.43 -4.95 20.29
C LEU A 179 5.32 -3.77 20.70
N ALA A 180 4.72 -2.64 21.08
CA ALA A 180 5.47 -1.45 21.51
C ALA A 180 6.26 -1.67 22.80
N GLU A 181 5.73 -2.48 23.73
CA GLU A 181 6.43 -2.83 24.97
C GLU A 181 7.58 -3.80 24.68
N ALA A 182 7.33 -4.83 23.85
CA ALA A 182 8.37 -5.76 23.40
C ALA A 182 9.52 -5.03 22.67
N ASP A 183 9.21 -4.10 21.77
CA ASP A 183 10.21 -3.31 21.04
C ASP A 183 11.06 -2.43 21.97
N ALA A 184 10.47 -1.88 23.04
CA ALA A 184 11.19 -1.06 24.01
C ALA A 184 12.22 -1.85 24.84
N LEU A 185 12.05 -3.16 24.97
CA LEU A 185 13.00 -4.03 25.67
C LEU A 185 14.33 -4.21 24.92
N GLY A 186 14.34 -4.00 23.60
CA GLY A 186 15.55 -4.11 22.78
C GLY A 186 16.30 -5.42 23.02
N THR A 187 17.61 -5.36 23.24
CA THR A 187 18.45 -6.56 23.42
C THR A 187 18.15 -7.35 24.71
N ALA A 188 17.19 -6.93 25.56
CA ALA A 188 16.75 -7.73 26.69
C ALA A 188 15.89 -8.93 26.30
N ILE A 189 15.37 -8.98 25.06
CA ILE A 189 14.57 -10.10 24.55
C ILE A 189 15.21 -10.81 23.35
N THR A 190 14.84 -12.08 23.18
CA THR A 190 15.40 -13.03 22.22
C THR A 190 15.41 -12.50 20.78
N ARG A 191 14.34 -11.84 20.34
CA ARG A 191 14.19 -11.31 18.97
C ARG A 191 15.29 -10.33 18.56
N PHE A 192 15.84 -9.55 19.49
CA PHE A 192 16.89 -8.57 19.20
C PHE A 192 18.31 -9.10 19.49
N GLN A 193 18.42 -10.22 20.21
CA GLN A 193 19.71 -10.84 20.53
C GLN A 193 20.24 -11.71 19.38
N PHE A 194 19.34 -12.45 18.72
CA PHE A 194 19.74 -13.47 17.76
C PHE A 194 19.28 -13.14 16.34
N GLY A 195 20.24 -13.14 15.41
CA GLY A 195 19.95 -13.11 13.98
C GLY A 195 19.53 -14.49 13.47
N LYS A 196 18.93 -14.53 12.27
CA LYS A 196 18.45 -15.76 11.63
C LYS A 196 19.45 -16.91 11.69
N GLN A 197 20.73 -16.66 11.40
CA GLN A 197 21.78 -17.69 11.37
C GLN A 197 21.97 -18.36 12.73
N ALA A 198 21.84 -17.62 13.83
CA ALA A 198 21.96 -18.18 15.18
C ALA A 198 20.74 -19.03 15.58
N ILE A 199 19.58 -18.80 14.95
CA ILE A 199 18.33 -19.53 15.24
C ILE A 199 18.20 -20.81 14.39
N VAL A 200 18.75 -20.80 13.17
CA VAL A 200 18.58 -21.91 12.21
C VAL A 200 19.78 -22.84 12.10
N ALA A 201 20.94 -22.45 12.64
CA ALA A 201 22.15 -23.29 12.70
C ALA A 201 21.96 -24.44 13.70
#